data_AF-A0A2M6XV19-F1
#
_entry.id   AF-A0A2M6XV19-F1
#
_cell.length_a   1.000
_cell.length_b   1.000
_cell.length_c   1.000
_cell.angle_alpha   90.00
_cell.angle_beta   90.00
_cell.angle_gamma   90.00
#
_symmetry.space_group_name_H-M   'P 1'
#
loop_
_entity.id
_entity.type
_entity.pdbx_description
1 polymer ?
#
loop_
_entity_poly.entity_id
_entity_poly.type
_entity_poly.pdbx_seq_one_letter_code
_entity_poly.pdbx_strand_id
1 'polypeptide(L)'
;MNKNDTVVIIVLAVLLIVSIGWGLLCWQGKVKLQEEVKTLESEKFILQNKIEKGLAYANSLDLLLEPARKQAGLPVKEDLSEEELLLKLTDAIEATADSKLQDNLATMKKGGSAAQEATILFMEHVVSAIVDILK
;
A
#
# COMPACT_ATOMS: atom_id res chain seq x y z
N MET A 1 48.19 35.44 -38.88
CA MET A 1 47.14 35.38 -37.84
C MET A 1 47.38 36.54 -36.89
N ASN A 2 46.46 37.50 -36.81
CA ASN A 2 46.66 38.69 -36.01
C ASN A 2 46.46 38.32 -34.52
N LYS A 3 47.20 38.94 -33.59
CA LYS A 3 47.09 38.60 -32.14
C LYS A 3 45.65 38.65 -31.63
N ASN A 4 44.82 39.53 -32.20
CA ASN A 4 43.40 39.68 -31.86
C ASN A 4 42.57 38.46 -32.25
N ASP A 5 42.85 37.82 -33.39
CA ASP A 5 42.10 36.65 -33.86
C ASP A 5 42.34 35.45 -32.92
N THR A 6 43.57 35.30 -32.43
CA THR A 6 43.95 34.25 -31.49
C THR A 6 43.26 34.42 -30.13
N VAL A 7 43.17 35.66 -29.63
CA VAL A 7 42.48 35.95 -28.35
C VAL A 7 40.98 35.67 -28.46
N VAL A 8 40.34 36.05 -29.58
CA VAL A 8 38.91 35.79 -29.82
C VAL A 8 38.62 34.28 -29.87
N ILE A 9 39.47 33.49 -30.53
CA ILE A 9 39.34 32.03 -30.59
C ILE A 9 39.45 31.40 -29.19
N ILE A 10 40.39 31.87 -28.35
CA ILE A 10 40.57 31.35 -26.98
C ILE A 10 39.34 31.67 -26.12
N VAL A 11 38.81 32.90 -26.20
CA VAL A 11 37.60 33.29 -25.46
C VAL A 11 36.39 32.46 -25.88
N LEU A 12 36.22 32.22 -27.18
CA LEU A 12 35.16 31.35 -27.70
C LEU A 12 35.30 29.90 -27.23
N ALA A 13 36.52 29.36 -27.21
CA ALA A 13 36.78 28.01 -26.73
C ALA A 13 36.44 27.86 -25.23
N VAL A 14 36.78 28.84 -24.41
CA VAL A 14 36.44 28.85 -22.97
C VAL A 14 34.93 28.91 -22.77
N LEU A 15 34.22 29.79 -23.49
CA LEU A 15 32.76 29.88 -23.42
C LEU A 15 32.07 28.58 -23.84
N LEU A 16 32.62 27.89 -24.83
CA LEU A 16 32.08 26.61 -25.31
C LEU A 16 32.22 25.51 -24.24
N ILE A 17 33.38 25.42 -23.57
CA ILE A 17 33.61 24.45 -22.50
C ILE A 17 32.68 24.69 -21.32
N VAL A 18 32.51 25.96 -20.91
CA VAL A 18 31.59 26.33 -19.82
C VAL A 18 30.14 25.96 -20.16
N SER A 19 29.72 26.18 -21.40
CA SER A 19 28.36 25.87 -21.87
C SER A 19 28.08 24.36 -21.88
N ILE A 20 29.05 23.56 -22.32
CA ILE A 20 28.94 22.09 -22.30
C ILE A 20 28.91 21.57 -20.87
N GLY A 21 29.76 22.09 -19.98
CA GLY A 21 29.79 21.72 -18.57
C GLY A 21 28.46 22.01 -17.86
N TRP A 22 27.87 23.18 -18.11
CA TRP A 22 26.56 23.54 -17.56
C TRP A 22 25.44 22.63 -18.08
N GLY A 23 25.44 22.32 -19.38
CA GLY A 23 24.47 21.39 -19.98
C GLY A 23 24.51 20.00 -19.37
N LEU A 24 25.70 19.45 -19.14
CA LEU A 24 25.89 18.15 -18.50
C LEU A 24 25.42 18.14 -17.05
N LEU A 25 25.73 19.19 -16.27
CA LEU A 25 25.28 19.31 -14.89
C LEU A 25 23.75 19.43 -14.79
N CYS A 26 23.12 20.24 -15.65
CA CYS A 26 21.66 20.34 -15.71
C CYS A 26 21.00 19.01 -16.11
N TRP A 27 21.60 18.25 -17.04
CA TRP A 27 21.06 16.95 -17.43
C TRP A 27 21.20 15.92 -16.30
N GLN A 28 22.36 15.82 -15.65
CA GLN A 28 22.55 14.95 -14.48
C GLN A 28 21.58 15.30 -13.35
N GLY A 29 21.37 16.59 -13.07
CA GLY A 29 20.37 17.03 -12.09
C GLY A 29 18.95 16.59 -12.44
N LYS A 30 18.55 16.71 -13.72
CA LYS A 30 17.23 16.23 -14.19
C LYS A 30 17.06 14.72 -14.05
N VAL A 31 18.10 13.93 -14.38
CA VAL A 31 18.03 12.46 -14.27
C VAL A 31 17.88 12.04 -12.81
N LYS A 32 18.67 12.64 -11.90
CA LYS A 32 18.54 12.37 -10.45
C LYS A 32 17.14 12.69 -9.92
N LEU A 33 16.59 13.85 -10.28
CA LEU A 33 15.23 14.24 -9.89
C LEU A 33 14.17 13.29 -10.45
N GLN A 34 14.33 12.79 -11.68
CA GLN A 34 13.42 11.80 -12.25
C GLN A 34 13.49 10.44 -11.54
N GLU A 35 14.69 10.00 -11.15
CA GLU A 35 14.87 8.77 -10.36
C GLU A 35 14.27 8.89 -8.95
N GLU A 36 14.46 10.04 -8.29
CA GLU A 36 13.84 10.32 -6.99
C GLU A 36 12.31 10.34 -7.10
N VAL A 37 11.74 11.04 -8.09
CA VAL A 37 10.28 11.06 -8.30
C VAL A 37 9.73 9.67 -8.56
N LYS A 38 10.40 8.85 -9.38
CA LYS A 38 9.99 7.46 -9.64
C LYS A 38 10.03 6.61 -8.37
N THR A 39 11.05 6.80 -7.53
CA THR A 39 11.17 6.13 -6.24
C THR A 39 10.02 6.54 -5.31
N LEU A 40 9.75 7.84 -5.19
CA LEU A 40 8.62 8.34 -4.39
C LEU A 40 7.26 7.85 -4.88
N GLU A 41 7.04 7.79 -6.19
CA GLU A 41 5.79 7.24 -6.76
C GLU A 41 5.63 5.75 -6.42
N SER A 42 6.71 4.98 -6.52
CA SER A 42 6.72 3.57 -6.13
C SER A 42 6.45 3.40 -4.63
N GLU A 43 7.11 4.19 -3.78
CA GLU A 43 6.89 4.15 -2.32
C GLU A 43 5.45 4.54 -1.98
N LYS A 44 4.91 5.60 -2.59
CA LYS A 44 3.52 6.00 -2.43
C LYS A 44 2.56 4.87 -2.81
N PHE A 45 2.78 4.20 -3.94
CA PHE A 45 1.95 3.08 -4.35
C PHE A 45 1.98 1.93 -3.34
N ILE A 46 3.18 1.58 -2.84
CA ILE A 46 3.35 0.55 -1.82
C ILE A 46 2.62 0.93 -0.52
N LEU A 47 2.76 2.18 -0.07
CA LEU A 47 2.08 2.71 1.10
C LEU A 47 0.55 2.70 0.94
N GLN A 48 0.04 3.11 -0.22
CA GLN A 48 -1.40 3.07 -0.52
C GLN A 48 -1.93 1.64 -0.45
N ASN A 49 -1.26 0.70 -1.10
CA ASN A 49 -1.63 -0.71 -1.06
C ASN A 49 -1.56 -1.30 0.36
N LYS A 50 -0.56 -0.93 1.16
CA LYS A 50 -0.48 -1.31 2.59
C LYS A 50 -1.69 -0.78 3.38
N ILE A 51 -2.07 0.48 3.18
CA ILE A 51 -3.21 1.11 3.86
C ILE A 51 -4.51 0.44 3.46
N GLU A 52 -4.74 0.21 2.17
CA GLU A 52 -5.95 -0.45 1.66
C GLU A 52 -6.11 -1.85 2.25
N LYS A 53 -5.03 -2.64 2.29
CA LYS A 53 -5.04 -3.95 2.94
C LYS A 53 -5.29 -3.87 4.45
N GLY A 54 -4.63 -2.93 5.12
CA GLY A 54 -4.81 -2.72 6.56
C GLY A 54 -6.26 -2.35 6.92
N LEU A 55 -6.90 -1.49 6.11
CA LEU A 55 -8.30 -1.14 6.25
C LEU A 55 -9.22 -2.34 6.00
N ALA A 56 -8.94 -3.15 4.99
CA ALA A 56 -9.70 -4.36 4.70
C ALA A 56 -9.64 -5.38 5.87
N TYR A 57 -8.45 -5.58 6.44
CA TYR A 57 -8.26 -6.40 7.65
C TYR A 57 -8.99 -5.83 8.87
N ALA A 58 -8.90 -4.52 9.12
CA ALA A 58 -9.61 -3.90 10.23
C ALA A 58 -11.13 -4.01 10.09
N ASN A 59 -11.65 -3.81 8.87
CA ASN A 59 -13.08 -3.93 8.59
C ASN A 59 -13.59 -5.36 8.79
N SER A 60 -12.84 -6.38 8.35
CA SER A 60 -13.25 -7.77 8.56
C SER A 60 -13.28 -8.16 10.05
N LEU A 61 -12.35 -7.62 10.85
CA LEU A 61 -12.37 -7.81 12.30
C LEU A 61 -13.58 -7.12 12.94
N ASP A 62 -13.86 -5.87 12.56
CA ASP A 62 -15.01 -5.12 13.07
C ASP A 62 -16.33 -5.88 12.77
N LEU A 63 -16.49 -6.41 11.55
CA LEU A 63 -17.64 -7.21 11.15
C LEU A 63 -17.80 -8.47 12.04
N LEU A 64 -16.71 -9.18 12.34
CA LEU A 64 -16.77 -10.36 13.22
C LEU A 64 -17.10 -10.04 14.68
N LEU A 65 -16.87 -8.81 15.12
CA LEU A 65 -17.18 -8.36 16.47
C LEU A 65 -18.64 -7.89 16.62
N GLU A 66 -19.36 -7.57 15.54
CA GLU A 66 -20.76 -7.10 15.60
C GLU A 66 -21.70 -8.09 16.30
N PRO A 67 -21.69 -9.42 16.01
CA PRO A 67 -22.52 -10.38 16.74
C PRO A 67 -22.23 -10.42 18.24
N ALA A 68 -20.95 -10.33 18.63
CA ALA A 68 -20.55 -10.31 20.02
C ALA A 68 -21.00 -9.01 20.72
N ARG A 69 -20.93 -7.87 20.04
CA ARG A 69 -21.47 -6.59 20.56
C ARG A 69 -22.98 -6.68 20.79
N LYS A 70 -23.72 -7.22 19.83
CA LYS A 70 -25.18 -7.43 19.93
C LYS A 70 -25.53 -8.32 21.13
N GLN A 71 -24.81 -9.42 21.33
CA GLN A 71 -24.99 -10.33 22.46
C GLN A 71 -24.65 -9.67 23.81
N ALA A 72 -23.65 -8.78 23.83
CA ALA A 72 -23.25 -8.04 25.01
C ALA A 72 -24.14 -6.81 25.32
N GLY A 73 -25.16 -6.54 24.49
CA GLY A 73 -25.99 -5.34 24.62
C GLY A 73 -25.26 -4.03 24.32
N LEU A 74 -24.12 -4.11 23.61
CA LEU A 74 -23.36 -2.95 23.17
C LEU A 74 -23.93 -2.38 21.87
N PRO A 75 -23.75 -1.08 21.60
CA PRO A 75 -24.13 -0.48 20.33
C PRO A 75 -23.42 -1.19 19.17
N VAL A 76 -24.22 -1.72 18.25
CA VAL A 76 -23.77 -2.26 16.97
C VAL A 76 -23.60 -1.13 15.96
N LYS A 77 -22.58 -1.21 15.11
CA LYS A 77 -22.38 -0.26 14.01
C LYS A 77 -23.34 -0.55 12.87
N GLU A 78 -23.60 -1.84 12.61
CA GLU A 78 -24.50 -2.31 11.57
C GLU A 78 -25.33 -3.48 12.11
N ASP A 79 -26.65 -3.40 11.99
CA ASP A 79 -27.55 -4.52 12.33
C ASP A 79 -27.66 -5.45 11.12
N LEU A 80 -26.66 -6.33 10.97
CA LEU A 80 -26.57 -7.26 9.86
C LEU A 80 -27.23 -8.60 10.20
N SER A 81 -27.93 -9.19 9.23
CA SER A 81 -28.22 -10.62 9.25
C SER A 81 -26.94 -11.45 9.07
N GLU A 82 -27.01 -12.74 9.41
CA GLU A 82 -25.87 -13.66 9.26
C GLU A 82 -25.40 -13.77 7.80
N GLU A 83 -26.34 -13.75 6.86
CA GLU A 83 -26.07 -13.80 5.41
C GLU A 83 -25.35 -12.53 4.92
N GLU A 84 -25.81 -11.35 5.35
CA GLU A 84 -25.19 -10.06 5.01
C GLU A 84 -23.80 -9.93 5.62
N LEU A 85 -23.60 -10.43 6.85
CA LEU A 85 -22.31 -10.44 7.52
C LEU A 85 -21.30 -11.32 6.76
N LEU A 86 -21.70 -12.52 6.34
CA LEU A 86 -20.84 -13.41 5.55
C LEU A 86 -20.53 -12.82 4.16
N LEU A 87 -21.48 -12.11 3.55
CA LEU A 87 -21.25 -11.41 2.28
C LEU A 87 -20.22 -10.29 2.45
N LYS A 88 -20.45 -9.38 3.40
CA LYS A 88 -19.51 -8.27 3.69
C LYS A 88 -18.13 -8.75 4.10
N LEU A 89 -18.05 -9.86 4.84
CA LEU A 89 -16.77 -10.50 5.17
C LEU A 89 -16.06 -11.01 3.93
N THR A 90 -16.79 -11.60 2.98
CA THR A 90 -16.22 -12.07 1.71
C THR A 90 -15.63 -10.91 0.93
N ASP A 91 -16.39 -9.83 0.77
CA ASP A 91 -15.95 -8.63 0.05
C ASP A 91 -14.71 -8.01 0.71
N ALA A 92 -14.70 -7.93 2.05
CA ALA A 92 -13.58 -7.38 2.80
C ALA A 92 -12.29 -8.21 2.63
N ILE A 93 -12.37 -9.55 2.62
CA ILE A 93 -11.16 -10.37 2.49
C ILE A 93 -10.70 -10.55 1.04
N GLU A 94 -11.60 -10.46 0.05
CA GLU A 94 -11.20 -10.55 -1.36
C GLU A 94 -10.21 -9.43 -1.71
N ALA A 95 -10.43 -8.22 -1.16
CA ALA A 95 -9.54 -7.08 -1.29
C ALA A 95 -8.11 -7.33 -0.71
N THR A 96 -7.94 -8.27 0.21
CA THR A 96 -6.64 -8.56 0.84
C THR A 96 -5.76 -9.51 0.03
N ALA A 97 -6.39 -10.35 -0.80
CA ALA A 97 -5.80 -11.52 -1.46
C ALA A 97 -5.10 -12.50 -0.49
N ASP A 98 -5.56 -12.57 0.77
CA ASP A 98 -5.00 -13.45 1.81
C ASP A 98 -5.66 -14.83 1.76
N SER A 99 -4.95 -15.83 1.25
CA SER A 99 -5.48 -17.19 1.08
C SER A 99 -5.87 -17.84 2.41
N LYS A 100 -5.16 -17.53 3.50
CA LYS A 100 -5.44 -18.12 4.81
C LYS A 100 -6.74 -17.59 5.40
N LEU A 101 -7.03 -16.30 5.20
CA LEU A 101 -8.33 -15.74 5.57
C LEU A 101 -9.46 -16.29 4.71
N GLN A 102 -9.22 -16.51 3.42
CA GLN A 102 -10.20 -17.13 2.53
C GLN A 102 -10.52 -18.57 2.94
N ASP A 103 -9.50 -19.36 3.31
CA ASP A 103 -9.67 -20.73 3.80
C ASP A 103 -10.44 -20.78 5.13
N ASN A 104 -10.12 -19.88 6.05
CA ASN A 104 -10.84 -19.75 7.32
C ASN A 104 -12.29 -19.34 7.09
N LEU A 105 -12.56 -18.36 6.22
CA LEU A 105 -13.93 -17.94 5.88
C LEU A 105 -14.72 -19.09 5.22
N ALA A 106 -14.10 -19.86 4.32
CA ALA A 106 -14.73 -21.01 3.70
C ALA A 106 -15.09 -22.09 4.74
N THR A 107 -14.28 -22.24 5.79
CA THR A 107 -14.56 -23.15 6.91
C THR A 107 -15.69 -22.61 7.80
N MET A 108 -15.70 -21.30 8.07
CA MET A 108 -16.79 -20.65 8.82
C MET A 108 -18.13 -20.82 8.11
N LYS A 109 -18.19 -20.62 6.79
CA LYS A 109 -19.40 -20.79 5.97
C LYS A 109 -19.98 -22.21 6.00
N LYS A 110 -19.16 -23.23 6.27
CA LYS A 110 -19.61 -24.63 6.38
C LYS A 110 -20.33 -24.92 7.71
N GLY A 111 -20.16 -24.08 8.72
CA GLY A 111 -20.76 -24.26 10.05
C GLY A 111 -20.18 -25.43 10.85
N GLY A 112 -20.80 -25.74 11.99
CA GLY A 112 -20.40 -26.83 12.90
C GLY A 112 -19.29 -26.45 13.88
N SER A 113 -18.72 -27.45 14.56
CA SER A 113 -17.68 -27.25 15.58
C SER A 113 -16.39 -26.61 15.04
N ALA A 114 -16.05 -26.89 13.78
CA ALA A 114 -14.90 -26.30 13.10
C ALA A 114 -15.07 -24.80 12.78
N ALA A 115 -16.30 -24.29 12.72
CA ALA A 115 -16.55 -22.88 12.38
C ALA A 115 -16.11 -21.92 13.50
N GLN A 116 -16.27 -22.32 14.77
CA GLN A 116 -15.80 -21.52 15.91
C GLN A 116 -14.28 -21.42 15.93
N GLU A 117 -13.58 -22.55 15.74
CA GLU A 117 -12.13 -22.58 15.65
C GLU A 117 -11.62 -21.73 14.46
N ALA A 118 -12.24 -21.89 13.29
CA ALA A 118 -11.91 -21.08 12.11
C ALA A 118 -12.13 -19.58 12.34
N THR A 119 -13.16 -19.19 13.10
CA THR A 119 -13.41 -17.78 13.45
C THR A 119 -12.31 -17.22 14.34
N ILE A 120 -11.83 -17.99 15.33
CA ILE A 120 -10.71 -17.57 16.19
C ILE A 120 -9.44 -17.44 15.36
N LEU A 121 -9.10 -18.46 14.56
CA LEU A 121 -7.92 -18.45 13.68
C LEU A 121 -7.98 -17.32 12.65
N PHE A 122 -9.18 -16.95 12.18
CA PHE A 122 -9.39 -15.80 11.31
C PHE A 122 -9.01 -14.52 12.05
N MET A 123 -9.58 -14.27 13.24
CA MET A 123 -9.30 -13.06 14.01
C MET A 123 -7.81 -12.94 14.41
N GLU A 124 -7.20 -14.04 14.83
CA GLU A 124 -5.76 -14.08 15.16
C GLU A 124 -4.89 -13.71 13.95
N HIS A 125 -5.19 -14.30 12.79
CA HIS A 125 -4.44 -14.02 11.56
C HIS A 125 -4.65 -12.59 11.09
N VAL A 126 -5.88 -12.05 11.17
CA VAL A 126 -6.17 -10.64 10.87
C VAL A 126 -5.36 -9.71 11.76
N VAL A 127 -5.34 -9.92 13.08
CA VAL A 127 -4.57 -9.10 14.02
C VAL A 127 -3.08 -9.16 13.71
N SER A 128 -2.54 -10.36 13.44
CA SER A 128 -1.14 -10.52 13.02
C SER A 128 -0.84 -9.76 11.74
N ALA A 129 -1.70 -9.87 10.73
CA ALA A 129 -1.52 -9.20 9.44
C ALA A 129 -1.56 -7.67 9.56
N ILE A 130 -2.43 -7.12 10.43
CA ILE A 130 -2.45 -5.69 10.74
C ILE A 130 -1.12 -5.26 11.36
N VAL A 131 -0.62 -6.01 12.35
CA VAL A 131 0.67 -5.71 12.99
C VAL A 131 1.82 -5.76 11.99
N ASP A 132 1.81 -6.72 11.07
CA ASP A 132 2.87 -6.84 10.06
C ASP A 132 2.81 -5.75 8.99
N ILE A 133 1.62 -5.22 8.68
CA ILE A 133 1.49 -4.04 7.80
C ILE A 133 2.10 -2.78 8.43
N LEU A 134 1.95 -2.64 9.75
CA LEU A 134 2.44 -1.49 10.53
C LEU A 134 3.95 -1.50 10.78
N LYS A 135 4.63 -2.62 10.51
CA LYS A 135 6.10 -2.74 10.50
C LYS A 135 6.70 -2.26 9.18
#